data_AF-A0A1A2PJF7-F1
#
_entry.id   AF-A0A1A2PJF7-F1
#
_cell.length_a   1.000
_cell.length_b   1.000
_cell.length_c   1.000
_cell.angle_alpha   90.00
_cell.angle_beta   90.00
_cell.angle_gamma   90.00
#
_symmetry.space_group_name_H-M   'P 1'
#
loop_
_entity.id
_entity.type
_entity.pdbx_description
1 polymer ?
#
loop_
_entity_poly.entity_id
_entity_poly.type
_entity_poly.pdbx_seq_one_letter_code
_entity_poly.pdbx_strand_id
1 'polypeptide(L)'
;MRLIPWPALAAGVIVIGCLAGPPAHAERGYGPGSYEVPAQLPYGTYVAHAEPGDYSAACTFTTWTSDGKLIVSESGNSVTATVAAPSVAKFITHGCTPWTKVG
;
A
#
# COMPACT_ATOMS: atom_id res chain seq x y z
N MET A 1 -14.24 64.11 9.12
CA MET A 1 -15.40 64.10 10.06
C MET A 1 -16.33 62.96 9.66
N ARG A 2 -16.68 62.09 10.63
CA ARG A 2 -17.69 60.98 10.62
C ARG A 2 -17.35 59.77 9.73
N LEU A 3 -16.92 58.58 10.18
CA LEU A 3 -17.23 57.63 11.29
C LEU A 3 -18.58 56.86 11.17
N ILE A 4 -18.45 55.52 11.01
CA ILE A 4 -19.27 54.38 11.53
C ILE A 4 -20.41 53.85 10.63
N PRO A 5 -20.79 52.53 10.60
CA PRO A 5 -20.25 51.31 11.28
C PRO A 5 -19.96 50.08 10.39
N TRP A 6 -19.09 49.19 10.89
CA TRP A 6 -19.11 47.74 10.65
C TRP A 6 -20.13 47.02 11.56
N PRO A 7 -20.66 45.88 11.12
CA PRO A 7 -20.80 44.68 11.97
C PRO A 7 -19.88 43.56 11.41
N ALA A 8 -18.86 43.13 12.16
CA ALA A 8 -18.92 42.08 13.18
C ALA A 8 -19.15 40.67 12.60
N LEU A 9 -18.02 40.05 12.25
CA LEU A 9 -17.62 38.64 12.37
C LEU A 9 -18.71 37.60 12.68
N ALA A 10 -18.82 36.59 11.82
CA ALA A 10 -19.18 35.25 12.25
C ALA A 10 -18.30 34.23 11.51
N ALA A 11 -17.61 33.42 12.31
CA ALA A 11 -16.65 32.42 11.92
C ALA A 11 -17.28 31.31 11.06
N GLY A 12 -16.58 30.90 10.01
CA GLY A 12 -16.84 29.68 9.25
C GLY A 12 -15.53 28.94 9.04
N VAL A 13 -15.31 27.91 9.84
CA VAL A 13 -14.14 27.02 9.83
C VAL A 13 -13.97 26.41 8.43
N ILE A 14 -12.84 26.67 7.78
CA ILE A 14 -12.44 25.94 6.56
C ILE A 14 -11.92 24.58 7.02
N VAL A 15 -12.82 23.59 7.09
CA VAL A 15 -12.44 22.17 7.09
C VAL A 15 -12.11 21.82 5.64
N ILE A 16 -10.87 22.05 5.21
CA ILE A 16 -10.36 21.32 4.05
C ILE A 16 -10.06 19.92 4.59
N GLY A 17 -11.04 19.03 4.39
CA GLY A 17 -10.93 17.63 4.72
C GLY A 17 -9.65 17.08 4.12
N CYS A 18 -8.78 16.53 4.97
CA CYS A 18 -7.78 15.60 4.49
C CYS A 18 -8.51 14.57 3.63
N LEU A 19 -8.10 14.46 2.38
CA LEU A 19 -8.39 13.32 1.51
C LEU A 19 -7.91 12.08 2.26
N ALA A 20 -8.76 11.52 3.10
CA ALA A 20 -8.67 10.14 3.50
C ALA A 20 -8.88 9.38 2.20
N GLY A 21 -7.77 9.06 1.53
CA GLY A 21 -7.78 8.06 0.48
C GLY A 21 -8.54 6.84 1.02
N PRO A 22 -9.36 6.18 0.18
CA PRO A 22 -10.04 4.97 0.61
C PRO A 22 -9.00 4.07 1.30
N PRO A 23 -9.32 3.53 2.51
CA PRO A 23 -8.39 2.68 3.21
C PRO A 23 -7.96 1.59 2.24
N ALA A 24 -6.64 1.48 2.02
CA ALA A 24 -6.05 0.49 1.14
C ALA A 24 -6.77 -0.83 1.37
N HIS A 25 -7.42 -1.32 0.32
CA HIS A 25 -8.37 -2.41 0.31
C HIS A 25 -7.73 -3.71 0.85
N ALA A 26 -7.58 -3.83 2.16
CA ALA A 26 -7.07 -5.05 2.78
C ALA A 26 -8.13 -6.17 2.81
N GLU A 27 -9.39 -5.86 2.46
CA GLU A 27 -10.49 -6.82 2.42
C GLU A 27 -10.55 -7.65 1.12
N ARG A 28 -9.74 -7.31 0.10
CA ARG A 28 -9.57 -8.10 -1.12
C ARG A 28 -8.08 -8.12 -1.41
N GLY A 29 -7.44 -9.28 -1.35
CA GLY A 29 -5.97 -9.39 -1.48
C GLY A 29 -5.41 -8.69 -2.73
N TYR A 30 -4.12 -8.40 -2.72
CA TYR A 30 -3.47 -7.52 -3.67
C TYR A 30 -3.16 -8.25 -4.98
N GLY A 31 -3.45 -7.58 -6.10
CA GLY A 31 -3.12 -8.07 -7.44
C GLY A 31 -1.61 -8.01 -7.75
N PRO A 32 -1.23 -8.31 -9.00
CA PRO A 32 0.13 -8.10 -9.45
C PRO A 32 0.34 -6.59 -9.68
N GLY A 33 1.55 -6.09 -9.47
CA GLY A 33 1.83 -4.66 -9.61
C GLY A 33 2.94 -4.16 -8.71
N SER A 34 3.02 -2.82 -8.63
CA SER A 34 3.95 -2.12 -7.75
C SER A 34 3.16 -1.36 -6.70
N TYR A 35 3.57 -1.50 -5.45
CA TYR A 35 2.92 -0.91 -4.29
C TYR A 35 3.93 -0.11 -3.46
N GLU A 36 3.54 1.11 -3.11
CA GLU A 36 4.22 1.94 -2.13
C GLU A 36 3.83 1.50 -0.72
N VAL A 37 4.83 1.30 0.14
CA VAL A 37 4.65 0.83 1.52
C VAL A 37 4.92 1.99 2.49
N PRO A 38 4.05 2.23 3.49
CA PRO A 38 2.81 1.52 3.80
C PRO A 38 1.56 2.08 3.10
N ALA A 39 1.71 3.09 2.24
CA ALA A 39 0.59 3.90 1.73
C ALA A 39 -0.43 3.11 0.91
N GLN A 40 0.04 2.18 0.08
CA GLN A 40 -0.81 1.32 -0.78
C GLN A 40 -0.86 -0.12 -0.28
N LEU A 41 0.24 -0.60 0.33
CA LEU A 41 0.32 -1.92 0.93
C LEU A 41 0.87 -1.80 2.36
N PRO A 42 0.07 -2.06 3.40
CA PRO A 42 0.51 -1.94 4.79
C PRO A 42 1.65 -2.90 5.14
N TYR A 43 2.42 -2.60 6.19
CA TYR A 43 3.38 -3.55 6.75
C TYR A 43 2.71 -4.85 7.20
N GLY A 44 3.40 -5.97 7.05
CA GLY A 44 2.97 -7.30 7.47
C GLY A 44 3.54 -8.41 6.60
N THR A 45 3.07 -9.62 6.84
CA THR A 45 3.43 -10.83 6.11
C THR A 45 2.35 -11.12 5.08
N TYR A 46 2.76 -11.32 3.83
CA TYR A 46 1.86 -11.58 2.70
C TYR A 46 2.20 -12.92 2.06
N VAL A 47 1.18 -13.63 1.62
CA VAL A 47 1.34 -14.92 0.94
C VAL A 47 0.62 -14.87 -0.41
N ALA A 48 1.25 -15.43 -1.44
CA ALA A 48 0.64 -15.68 -2.74
C ALA A 48 0.90 -17.12 -3.18
N HIS A 49 -0.12 -17.73 -3.76
CA HIS A 49 -0.09 -19.11 -4.25
C HIS A 49 -0.52 -19.15 -5.71
N ALA A 50 0.12 -20.03 -6.50
CA ALA A 50 -0.38 -20.45 -7.79
C ALA A 50 -1.74 -21.13 -7.66
N GLU A 51 -2.57 -21.01 -8.69
CA GLU A 51 -3.82 -21.76 -8.75
C GLU A 51 -3.53 -23.26 -8.72
N PRO A 52 -4.29 -24.06 -7.94
CA PRO A 52 -4.12 -25.50 -7.93
C PRO A 52 -4.22 -26.08 -9.34
N GLY A 53 -3.17 -26.79 -9.77
CA GLY A 53 -3.08 -27.39 -11.10
C GLY A 53 -2.33 -26.55 -12.14
N ASP A 54 -2.04 -25.27 -11.86
CA ASP A 54 -1.15 -24.46 -12.68
C ASP A 54 0.29 -24.49 -12.13
N TYR A 55 0.97 -25.61 -12.37
CA TYR A 55 2.37 -25.78 -11.98
C TYR A 55 3.34 -24.91 -12.78
N SER A 56 2.86 -24.23 -13.83
CA SER A 56 3.66 -23.32 -14.65
C SER A 56 3.63 -21.88 -14.10
N ALA A 57 2.64 -21.55 -13.26
CA ALA A 57 2.52 -20.23 -12.65
C ALA A 57 3.49 -20.08 -11.46
N ALA A 58 4.52 -19.26 -11.64
CA ALA A 58 5.43 -18.85 -10.58
C ALA A 58 5.07 -17.44 -10.08
N CYS A 59 4.90 -17.28 -8.77
CA CYS A 59 4.90 -15.98 -8.12
C CYS A 59 6.31 -15.42 -8.19
N THR A 60 6.45 -14.11 -8.36
CA THR A 60 7.70 -13.41 -8.11
C THR A 60 7.39 -12.15 -7.31
N PHE A 61 8.25 -11.82 -6.36
CA PHE A 61 8.21 -10.52 -5.71
C PHE A 61 9.59 -9.99 -5.40
N THR A 62 9.66 -8.68 -5.27
CA THR A 62 10.84 -7.96 -4.78
C THR A 62 10.43 -6.89 -3.79
N THR A 63 11.25 -6.69 -2.77
CA THR A 63 11.11 -5.58 -1.82
C THR A 63 12.32 -4.66 -1.89
N TRP A 64 12.08 -3.36 -1.73
CA TRP A 64 13.09 -2.34 -1.90
C TRP A 64 13.02 -1.30 -0.79
N THR A 65 14.17 -0.70 -0.48
CA THR A 65 14.23 0.53 0.33
C THR A 65 13.74 1.74 -0.46
N SER A 66 13.53 2.87 0.21
CA SER A 66 13.10 4.12 -0.43
C SER A 66 14.15 4.71 -1.37
N ASP A 67 15.42 4.44 -1.11
CA ASP A 67 16.56 4.81 -1.98
C ASP A 67 16.75 3.86 -3.18
N GLY A 68 15.88 2.85 -3.34
CA GLY A 68 15.90 1.96 -4.50
C GLY A 68 16.88 0.79 -4.38
N LYS A 69 17.31 0.45 -3.16
CA LYS A 69 18.12 -0.74 -2.90
C LYS A 69 17.23 -1.98 -2.73
N LEU A 70 17.57 -3.06 -3.43
CA LEU A 70 16.90 -4.35 -3.28
C LEU A 70 17.16 -4.92 -1.87
N ILE A 71 16.09 -5.38 -1.23
CA ILE A 71 16.13 -6.07 0.07
C ILE A 71 15.99 -7.58 -0.15
N VAL A 72 14.93 -7.99 -0.85
CA VAL A 72 14.66 -9.41 -1.14
C VAL A 72 14.10 -9.58 -2.55
N SER A 73 14.38 -10.72 -3.16
CA SER A 73 13.80 -11.17 -4.43
C SER A 73 13.58 -12.67 -4.34
N GLU A 74 12.33 -13.11 -4.45
CA GLU A 74 11.99 -14.53 -4.42
C GLU A 74 10.95 -14.88 -5.47
N SER A 75 10.96 -16.16 -5.85
CA SER A 75 10.01 -16.72 -6.79
C SER A 75 9.64 -18.16 -6.44
N GLY A 76 8.43 -18.58 -6.79
CA GLY A 76 7.97 -19.96 -6.62
C GLY A 76 6.46 -20.08 -6.73
N ASN A 77 5.94 -21.31 -6.70
CA ASN A 77 4.49 -21.55 -6.79
C ASN A 77 3.73 -21.16 -5.51
N SER A 78 4.46 -20.95 -4.41
CA SER A 78 3.97 -20.42 -3.15
C SER A 78 5.09 -19.60 -2.53
N VAL A 79 4.83 -18.32 -2.25
CA VAL A 79 5.83 -17.40 -1.69
C VAL A 79 5.24 -16.64 -0.51
N THR A 80 6.10 -16.35 0.47
CA THR A 80 5.75 -15.58 1.66
C THR A 80 6.68 -14.38 1.74
N ALA A 81 6.12 -13.18 1.73
CA ALA A 81 6.86 -11.94 1.78
C ALA A 81 6.64 -11.20 3.10
N THR A 82 7.72 -10.86 3.79
CA THR A 82 7.67 -10.01 4.99
C THR A 82 7.94 -8.55 4.60
N VAL A 83 6.92 -7.71 4.70
CA VAL A 83 6.97 -6.27 4.45
C VAL A 83 7.15 -5.56 5.79
N ALA A 84 8.41 -5.34 6.18
CA ALA A 84 8.77 -4.81 7.50
C ALA A 84 9.13 -3.32 7.49
N ALA A 85 8.66 -2.60 8.51
CA ALA A 85 9.09 -1.23 8.81
C ALA A 85 10.47 -1.22 9.49
N PRO A 86 11.28 -0.16 9.32
CA PRO A 86 11.10 0.97 8.39
C PRO A 86 11.73 0.68 7.00
N SER A 87 12.22 -0.54 6.78
CA SER A 87 13.14 -0.83 5.67
C SER A 87 12.45 -0.97 4.33
N VAL A 88 11.26 -1.58 4.27
CA VAL A 88 10.56 -1.81 3.01
C VAL A 88 9.71 -0.59 2.65
N ALA A 89 10.05 0.07 1.55
CA ALA A 89 9.31 1.20 1.00
C ALA A 89 8.55 0.84 -0.29
N LYS A 90 9.02 -0.17 -1.04
CA LYS A 90 8.34 -0.62 -2.27
C LYS A 90 8.22 -2.13 -2.31
N PHE A 91 7.07 -2.60 -2.77
CA PHE A 91 6.76 -4.00 -3.01
C PHE A 91 6.33 -4.18 -4.47
N ILE A 92 7.10 -4.96 -5.25
CA ILE A 92 6.80 -5.22 -6.66
C ILE A 92 6.53 -6.70 -6.82
N THR A 93 5.43 -7.06 -7.46
CA THR A 93 5.04 -8.44 -7.67
C THR A 93 4.55 -8.72 -9.09
N HIS A 94 4.83 -9.94 -9.54
CA HIS A 94 4.37 -10.52 -10.79
C HIS A 94 3.89 -11.96 -10.55
N GLY A 95 3.02 -12.44 -11.44
CA GLY A 95 2.52 -13.81 -11.39
C GLY A 95 1.33 -13.96 -10.45
N CYS A 96 1.31 -15.05 -9.70
CA CYS A 96 0.11 -15.53 -9.02
C CYS A 96 -0.40 -14.57 -7.95
N THR A 97 -1.71 -14.47 -7.86
CA THR A 97 -2.48 -13.52 -7.05
C THR A 97 -3.76 -14.19 -6.57
N PRO A 98 -4.40 -13.72 -5.49
CA PRO A 98 -4.09 -12.52 -4.73
C PRO A 98 -2.98 -12.71 -3.68
N TRP A 99 -2.24 -11.65 -3.41
CA TRP A 99 -1.39 -11.53 -2.23
C TRP A 99 -2.25 -11.23 -1.01
N THR A 100 -2.24 -12.12 -0.03
CA THR A 100 -3.11 -12.02 1.14
C THR A 100 -2.27 -11.78 2.38
N LYS A 101 -2.67 -10.78 3.20
CA LYS A 101 -2.00 -10.52 4.48
C LYS A 101 -2.36 -11.59 5.50
N VAL A 102 -1.37 -12.19 6.15
CA VAL A 102 -1.55 -13.29 7.11
C VAL A 102 -1.03 -12.97 8.51
N GLY A 103 -0.29 -11.88 8.70
CA GLY A 103 0.28 -11.47 9.99
C GLY A 103 0.94 -10.11 9.95
#